data_AF-A0A1B6L070-F1
#
_entry.id   AF-A0A1B6L070-F1
#
_cell.length_a   1.000
_cell.length_b   1.000
_cell.length_c   1.000
_cell.angle_alpha   90.00
_cell.angle_beta   90.00
_cell.angle_gamma   90.00
#
_symmetry.space_group_name_H-M   'P 1'
#
loop_
_entity.id
_entity.type
_entity.pdbx_description
1 polymer ?
#
loop_
_entity_poly.entity_id
_entity_poly.type
_entity_poly.pdbx_seq_one_letter_code
_entity_poly.pdbx_strand_id
1 'polypeptide(L)'
;MAISLALRSKHLPINRWKTVLRESLHSIRSFLCTLINCTPHERMFEHHRKSQNSKSLPSWLMSTGQIFMKNYVCQSKFDPLVKKVELIDANPMYTRVLLPNGKEAIVSIRHLVPRDEVDMVQVHTEEELEIIKKTGD
;
A
#
# COMPACT_ATOMS: atom_id res chain seq x y z
N MET A 1 23.39 18.32 -3.68
CA MET A 1 22.35 19.22 -3.13
C MET A 1 21.48 18.51 -2.09
N ALA A 2 20.54 17.62 -2.46
CA ALA A 2 19.63 16.98 -1.50
C ALA A 2 20.34 16.17 -0.38
N ILE A 3 21.37 15.38 -0.73
CA ILE A 3 22.15 14.60 0.24
C ILE A 3 22.89 15.51 1.23
N SER A 4 23.56 16.54 0.72
CA SER A 4 24.29 17.52 1.53
C SER A 4 23.36 18.26 2.50
N LEU A 5 22.16 18.62 2.05
CA LEU A 5 21.14 19.27 2.88
C LEU A 5 20.64 18.34 3.99
N ALA A 6 20.30 17.09 3.66
CA ALA A 6 19.84 16.11 4.64
C ALA A 6 20.93 15.76 5.68
N LEU A 7 22.20 15.68 5.26
CA LEU A 7 23.34 15.50 6.17
C LEU A 7 23.48 16.68 7.14
N ARG A 8 23.37 17.91 6.65
CA ARG A 8 23.43 19.13 7.48
C ARG A 8 22.26 19.19 8.46
N SER A 9 21.05 18.87 8.01
CA SER A 9 19.86 18.84 8.88
C SER A 9 19.98 17.84 10.03
N LYS A 10 20.73 16.74 9.85
CA LYS A 10 20.95 15.73 10.89
C LYS A 10 22.30 15.85 11.60
N HIS A 11 23.06 16.91 11.33
CA HIS A 11 24.42 17.11 11.85
C HIS A 11 25.35 15.89 11.65
N LEU A 12 25.24 15.22 10.51
CA LEU A 12 26.03 14.04 10.18
C LEU A 12 27.22 14.38 9.27
N PRO A 13 28.38 13.70 9.45
CA PRO A 13 29.52 13.85 8.55
C PRO A 13 29.23 13.24 7.16
N ILE A 14 29.92 13.73 6.13
CA ILE A 14 29.75 13.31 4.72
C ILE A 14 29.88 11.79 4.52
N ASN A 15 30.72 11.12 5.31
CA ASN A 15 30.95 9.67 5.26
C ASN A 15 29.69 8.84 5.54
N ARG A 16 28.68 9.44 6.21
CA ARG A 16 27.39 8.78 6.53
C ARG A 16 26.30 9.03 5.49
N TRP A 17 26.63 9.43 4.26
CA TRP A 17 25.66 9.70 3.19
C TRP A 17 24.62 8.58 2.97
N LYS A 18 25.01 7.31 3.20
CA LYS A 18 24.11 6.15 3.05
C LYS A 18 22.89 6.21 3.97
N THR A 19 22.98 6.87 5.13
CA THR A 19 21.85 6.96 6.08
C THR A 19 20.77 7.92 5.59
N VAL A 20 21.16 8.99 4.88
CA VAL A 20 20.24 10.00 4.35
C VAL A 20 19.77 9.70 2.93
N LEU A 21 20.37 8.71 2.27
CA LEU A 21 20.08 8.39 0.87
C LEU A 21 18.59 8.17 0.62
N ARG A 22 17.92 7.39 1.48
CA ARG A 22 16.47 7.14 1.33
C ARG A 22 15.65 8.42 1.40
N GLU A 23 16.03 9.33 2.28
CA GLU A 23 15.34 10.61 2.46
C GLU A 23 15.61 11.58 1.32
N SER A 24 16.84 11.64 0.82
CA SER A 24 17.17 12.46 -0.35
C SER A 24 16.49 11.96 -1.62
N LEU A 25 16.42 10.64 -1.83
CA LEU A 25 15.64 10.06 -2.92
C LEU A 25 14.14 10.27 -2.71
N HIS A 26 13.70 10.34 -1.46
CA HIS A 26 12.34 10.73 -1.15
C HIS A 26 12.06 12.16 -1.57
N SER A 27 12.85 13.15 -1.16
CA SER A 27 12.62 14.54 -1.54
C SER A 27 12.63 14.71 -3.06
N ILE A 28 13.59 14.14 -3.79
CA ILE A 28 13.71 14.31 -5.25
C ILE A 28 12.48 13.80 -6.00
N ARG A 29 11.96 12.63 -5.62
CA ARG A 29 10.82 12.01 -6.32
C ARG A 29 9.46 12.64 -5.94
N SER A 30 9.37 13.39 -4.83
CA SER A 30 8.13 14.05 -4.37
C SER A 30 8.13 15.54 -4.66
N PHE A 31 9.27 16.11 -5.07
CA PHE A 31 9.38 17.53 -5.34
C PHE A 31 8.61 17.87 -6.62
N LEU A 32 7.74 18.89 -6.54
CA LEU A 32 7.01 19.38 -7.70
C LEU A 32 8.01 19.97 -8.70
N CYS A 33 8.03 19.43 -9.92
CA CYS A 33 8.86 19.97 -10.97
C CYS A 33 8.07 21.03 -11.72
N THR A 34 8.46 22.31 -11.56
CA THR A 34 7.77 23.45 -12.19
C THR A 34 7.76 23.38 -13.72
N LEU A 35 8.70 22.65 -14.34
CA LEU A 35 8.77 22.46 -15.79
C LEU A 35 7.62 21.59 -16.33
N ILE A 36 7.25 20.53 -15.60
CA ILE A 36 6.23 19.54 -16.02
C ILE A 36 4.95 19.63 -15.19
N ASN A 37 4.89 20.56 -14.24
CA ASN A 37 3.80 20.78 -13.29
C ASN A 37 3.33 19.52 -12.54
N CYS A 38 4.19 18.52 -12.41
CA CYS A 38 3.92 17.29 -11.69
C CYS A 38 5.21 16.78 -11.01
N THR A 39 5.07 15.82 -10.10
CA THR A 39 6.23 15.17 -9.51
C THR A 39 6.83 14.15 -10.48
N PRO A 40 8.16 13.91 -10.45
CA PRO A 40 8.79 12.85 -11.25
C PRO A 40 8.17 11.47 -11.01
N HIS A 41 7.60 11.25 -9.82
CA HIS A 41 6.90 10.00 -9.50
C HIS A 41 5.60 9.86 -10.28
N GLU A 42 4.73 10.87 -10.25
CA GLU A 42 3.44 10.84 -10.96
C GLU A 42 3.63 10.69 -12.47
N ARG A 43 4.67 11.30 -13.03
CA ARG A 43 5.00 11.13 -14.45
C ARG A 43 5.41 9.71 -14.82
N MET A 44 6.05 8.98 -13.91
CA MET A 44 6.63 7.66 -14.19
C MET A 44 5.73 6.50 -13.72
N PHE A 45 4.85 6.73 -12.74
CA PHE A 45 4.00 5.70 -12.14
C PHE A 45 2.55 6.16 -12.10
N GLU A 46 1.64 5.27 -12.49
CA GLU A 46 0.18 5.48 -12.48
C GLU A 46 -0.44 5.48 -11.07
N HIS A 47 0.37 5.37 -10.02
CA HIS A 47 -0.10 5.38 -8.65
C HIS A 47 0.48 6.54 -7.86
N HIS A 48 -0.33 7.09 -6.96
CA HIS A 48 0.13 8.14 -6.05
C HIS A 48 1.29 7.65 -5.19
N ARG A 49 2.21 8.56 -4.91
CA ARG A 49 3.34 8.27 -4.06
C ARG A 49 2.93 8.22 -2.59
N LYS A 50 3.38 7.18 -1.88
CA LYS A 50 3.27 7.09 -0.42
C LYS A 50 4.36 7.93 0.28
N SER A 51 4.00 8.53 1.41
CA SER A 51 4.94 9.26 2.29
C SER A 51 6.10 8.37 2.75
N GLN A 52 7.25 8.98 3.06
CA GLN A 52 8.47 8.27 3.47
C GLN A 52 8.26 7.32 4.66
N ASN A 53 7.35 7.68 5.56
CA ASN A 53 7.09 6.95 6.80
C ASN A 53 5.71 6.28 6.82
N SER A 54 4.89 6.45 5.78
CA SER A 54 3.55 5.90 5.82
C SER A 54 3.57 4.38 5.63
N LYS A 55 2.99 3.69 6.60
CA LYS A 55 2.67 2.27 6.50
C LYS A 55 1.19 2.21 6.11
N SER A 56 0.91 2.13 4.82
CA SER A 56 -0.47 2.03 4.34
C SER A 56 -0.84 0.58 4.07
N LEU A 57 -2.09 0.24 4.34
CA LEU A 57 -2.67 -1.00 3.84
C LEU A 57 -2.91 -0.89 2.32
N PRO A 58 -2.76 -1.98 1.56
CA PRO A 58 -3.31 -2.12 0.23
C PRO A 58 -4.84 -1.96 0.26
N SER A 59 -5.42 -1.35 -0.78
CA SER A 59 -6.88 -1.14 -0.88
C SER A 59 -7.68 -2.44 -0.79
N TRP A 60 -7.19 -3.53 -1.38
CA TRP A 60 -7.83 -4.85 -1.33
C TRP A 60 -7.83 -5.51 0.07
N LEU A 61 -7.06 -4.97 1.03
CA LEU A 61 -7.10 -5.41 2.44
C LEU A 61 -8.01 -4.54 3.30
N MET A 62 -8.63 -3.51 2.73
CA MET A 62 -9.54 -2.61 3.46
C MET A 62 -10.94 -3.22 3.61
N SER A 63 -11.34 -4.08 2.67
CA SER A 63 -12.59 -4.84 2.74
C SER A 63 -12.34 -6.23 3.32
N THR A 64 -13.17 -6.63 4.29
CA THR A 64 -13.21 -8.02 4.77
C THR A 64 -13.77 -8.91 3.67
N GLY A 65 -13.18 -10.10 3.49
CA GLY A 65 -13.62 -11.01 2.44
C GLY A 65 -12.70 -12.19 2.22
N GLN A 66 -13.01 -12.97 1.19
CA GLN A 66 -12.22 -14.15 0.84
C GLN A 66 -10.91 -13.75 0.17
N ILE A 67 -9.79 -14.14 0.75
CA ILE A 67 -8.44 -13.90 0.22
C ILE A 67 -7.65 -15.21 0.16
N PHE A 68 -6.50 -15.17 -0.52
CA PHE A 68 -5.60 -16.31 -0.56
C PHE A 68 -4.42 -16.10 0.38
N MET A 69 -4.03 -17.15 1.08
CA MET A 69 -2.85 -17.19 1.93
C MET A 69 -1.85 -18.21 1.35
N LYS A 70 -0.57 -17.85 1.29
CA LYS A 70 0.49 -18.77 0.90
C LYS A 70 0.57 -19.96 1.87
N ASN A 71 0.60 -21.17 1.33
CA ASN A 71 0.87 -22.38 2.11
C ASN A 71 2.38 -22.55 2.33
N TYR A 72 2.79 -22.71 3.59
CA TYR A 72 4.20 -22.93 3.96
C TYR A 72 4.57 -24.40 4.00
N VAL A 73 3.59 -25.26 4.29
CA VAL A 73 3.80 -26.68 4.49
C VAL A 73 3.06 -27.39 3.37
N CYS A 74 3.79 -27.71 2.30
CA CYS A 74 3.37 -28.66 1.27
C CYS A 74 4.03 -30.01 1.57
N GLN A 75 3.22 -31.04 1.79
CA GLN A 75 3.70 -32.41 2.02
C GLN A 75 3.87 -33.14 0.68
N SER A 76 3.12 -32.73 -0.35
CA SER A 76 3.13 -33.31 -1.69
C SER A 76 3.35 -32.24 -2.76
N LYS A 77 3.90 -32.66 -3.91
CA LYS A 77 4.01 -31.80 -5.11
C LYS A 77 2.65 -31.34 -5.64
N PHE A 78 1.60 -32.11 -5.35
CA PHE A 78 0.23 -31.84 -5.80
C PHE A 78 -0.56 -30.97 -4.82
N ASP A 79 0.02 -30.60 -3.68
CA ASP A 79 -0.66 -29.74 -2.73
C ASP A 79 -0.76 -28.30 -3.28
N PRO A 80 -1.92 -27.64 -3.11
CA PRO A 80 -2.08 -26.27 -3.56
C PRO A 80 -1.12 -25.33 -2.81
N LEU A 81 -0.42 -24.48 -3.57
CA LEU A 81 0.53 -23.49 -3.05
C LEU A 81 -0.14 -22.37 -2.25
N VAL A 82 -1.44 -22.18 -2.45
CA VAL A 82 -2.25 -21.15 -1.80
C VAL A 82 -3.52 -21.76 -1.20
N LYS A 83 -3.92 -21.24 -0.06
CA LYS A 83 -5.10 -21.67 0.69
C LYS A 83 -6.11 -20.52 0.73
N LYS A 84 -7.38 -20.83 0.48
CA LYS A 84 -8.48 -19.88 0.66
C LYS A 84 -8.68 -19.64 2.16
N VAL A 85 -8.67 -18.37 2.55
CA VAL A 85 -8.92 -17.91 3.93
C VAL A 85 -9.88 -16.73 3.89
N GLU A 86 -10.49 -16.41 5.02
CA GLU A 86 -11.34 -15.23 5.15
C GLU A 86 -10.62 -14.17 5.96
N LEU A 87 -10.65 -12.93 5.49
CA LEU A 87 -10.05 -11.79 6.15
C LEU A 87 -10.99 -11.25 7.22
N ILE A 88 -10.57 -11.28 8.48
CA ILE A 88 -11.33 -10.72 9.61
C ILE A 88 -10.97 -9.25 9.81
N ASP A 89 -9.68 -8.96 9.90
CA ASP A 89 -9.17 -7.61 10.18
C ASP A 89 -7.75 -7.44 9.64
N ALA A 90 -7.44 -6.24 9.15
CA ALA A 90 -6.15 -5.91 8.59
C ALA A 90 -5.56 -4.64 9.23
N ASN A 91 -4.30 -4.73 9.65
CA ASN A 91 -3.48 -3.61 10.10
C ASN A 91 -2.18 -3.60 9.29
N PRO A 92 -1.56 -2.45 8.98
CA PRO A 92 -0.23 -2.41 8.33
C PRO A 92 0.87 -3.29 8.97
N MET A 93 0.72 -3.66 10.25
CA MET A 93 1.65 -4.54 10.97
C MET A 93 1.31 -6.03 10.88
N TYR A 94 0.04 -6.39 10.98
CA TYR A 94 -0.42 -7.77 11.00
C TYR A 94 -1.86 -7.88 10.52
N THR A 95 -2.24 -9.08 10.08
CA THR A 95 -3.57 -9.37 9.56
C THR A 95 -4.14 -10.58 10.28
N ARG A 96 -5.41 -10.50 10.70
CA ARG A 96 -6.15 -11.63 11.29
C ARG A 96 -6.98 -12.31 10.20
N VAL A 97 -6.78 -13.62 10.05
CA VAL A 97 -7.50 -14.43 9.06
C VAL A 97 -8.16 -15.62 9.72
N LEU A 98 -9.31 -16.01 9.19
CA LEU A 98 -10.00 -17.24 9.54
C LEU A 98 -9.57 -18.35 8.58
N LEU A 99 -8.99 -19.40 9.13
CA LEU A 99 -8.67 -20.63 8.39
C LEU A 99 -9.98 -21.39 8.11
N PRO A 100 -10.06 -22.21 7.05
CA PRO A 100 -11.25 -23.03 6.75
C PRO A 100 -11.56 -24.07 7.85
N ASN A 101 -10.64 -24.26 8.79
CA ASN A 101 -10.80 -25.09 9.97
C ASN A 101 -11.57 -24.36 11.10
N GLY A 102 -12.02 -23.13 10.88
CA GLY A 102 -12.65 -22.27 11.90
C GLY A 102 -11.68 -21.65 12.92
N LYS A 103 -10.37 -21.77 12.70
CA LYS A 103 -9.35 -21.22 13.60
C LYS A 103 -8.86 -19.86 13.12
N GLU A 104 -8.75 -18.91 14.04
CA GLU A 104 -8.13 -17.62 13.77
C GLU A 104 -6.60 -17.73 13.77
N ALA A 105 -5.96 -17.04 12.83
CA ALA A 105 -4.51 -16.97 12.74
C ALA A 105 -4.06 -15.53 12.44
N ILE A 106 -2.89 -15.18 12.99
CA ILE A 106 -2.23 -13.90 12.70
C ILE A 106 -1.18 -14.14 11.62
N VAL A 107 -1.29 -13.41 10.52
CA VAL A 107 -0.46 -13.58 9.32
C VAL A 107 0.08 -12.22 8.87
N SER A 108 1.28 -12.23 8.28
CA SER A 108 1.86 -11.04 7.65
C SER A 108 1.20 -10.76 6.30
N ILE A 109 0.94 -9.49 6.00
CA ILE A 109 0.38 -9.01 4.72
C ILE A 109 1.14 -9.57 3.50
N ARG A 110 2.46 -9.78 3.62
CA ARG A 110 3.31 -10.29 2.52
C ARG A 110 2.96 -11.71 2.08
N HIS A 111 2.19 -12.42 2.90
CA HIS A 111 1.82 -13.82 2.70
C HIS A 111 0.37 -13.96 2.22
N LEU A 112 -0.31 -12.84 2.04
CA LEU A 112 -1.67 -12.74 1.57
C LEU A 112 -1.66 -12.26 0.12
N VAL A 113 -2.64 -12.73 -0.63
CA VAL A 113 -2.83 -12.40 -2.04
C VAL A 113 -4.30 -12.06 -2.23
N PRO A 114 -4.62 -10.98 -2.96
CA PRO A 114 -5.99 -10.68 -3.31
C PRO A 114 -6.61 -11.84 -4.10
N ARG A 115 -7.92 -11.97 -4.02
CA ARG A 115 -8.68 -12.82 -4.94
C ARG A 115 -8.72 -12.11 -6.30
N ASP A 116 -8.67 -12.85 -7.41
CA ASP A 116 -8.61 -12.31 -8.79
C ASP A 116 -9.84 -11.48 -9.23
N GLU A 117 -10.76 -11.17 -8.32
CA GLU A 117 -11.81 -10.17 -8.51
C GLU A 117 -11.30 -8.85 -7.92
N VAL A 118 -10.58 -8.11 -8.75
CA VAL A 118 -10.25 -6.72 -8.47
C VAL A 118 -11.55 -5.92 -8.59
N ASP A 119 -12.34 -5.87 -7.51
CA ASP A 119 -13.23 -4.73 -7.32
C ASP A 119 -12.31 -3.54 -7.07
N MET A 120 -11.92 -2.89 -8.16
CA MET A 120 -11.47 -1.51 -8.13
C MET A 120 -12.66 -0.72 -7.59
N VAL A 121 -12.72 -0.57 -6.26
CA VAL A 121 -13.66 0.34 -5.64
C VAL A 121 -13.30 1.73 -6.15
N GLN A 122 -13.93 2.14 -7.24
CA GLN A 122 -14.12 3.53 -7.56
C GLN A 122 -14.87 4.09 -6.36
N VAL A 123 -14.19 4.91 -5.57
CA VAL A 123 -14.88 5.78 -4.62
C VAL A 123 -15.69 6.74 -5.49
N HIS A 124 -16.90 6.32 -5.85
CA HIS A 124 -17.86 7.17 -6.50
C HIS A 124 -18.39 8.09 -5.40
N THR A 125 -17.97 9.35 -5.44
CA THR A 125 -18.60 10.43 -4.69
C THR A 125 -20.01 10.60 -5.26
N GLU A 126 -20.95 9.78 -4.81
CA GLU A 126 -22.37 9.86 -5.22
C GLU A 126 -23.13 10.99 -4.51
N GLU A 127 -22.49 11.69 -3.57
CA GLU A 127 -23.14 12.74 -2.77
C GLU A 127 -23.29 14.09 -3.52
N GLU A 128 -22.60 14.30 -4.65
CA GLU A 128 -22.67 15.58 -5.40
C GLU A 128 -23.82 15.64 -6.43
N LEU A 129 -24.41 14.50 -6.83
CA LEU A 129 -25.46 14.48 -7.87
C LEU A 129 -26.89 14.60 -7.33
N GLU A 130 -27.11 14.37 -6.03
CA GLU A 130 -28.43 14.58 -5.42
C GLU A 130 -28.72 16.06 -5.09
N ILE A 131 -27.69 16.88 -4.91
CA ILE A 131 -27.85 18.32 -4.62
C ILE A 131 -28.31 19.08 -5.88
N ILE A 132 -27.85 18.66 -7.06
CA ILE A 132 -28.19 19.32 -8.32
C ILE A 132 -29.64 19.01 -8.74
N LYS A 133 -30.18 17.82 -8.42
CA LYS A 133 -31.57 17.45 -8.73
C LYS A 133 -32.60 18.13 -7.84
N LYS A 134 -32.24 18.58 -6.64
CA LYS A 134 -33.18 19.21 -5.69
C LYS A 134 -33.35 20.73 -5.86
N THR A 135 -32.56 21.37 -6.74
CA THR A 135 -32.57 22.84 -6.92
C THR A 135 -33.24 23.25 -8.24
N GLY A 136 -33.83 22.31 -8.98
CA GLY A 136 -34.34 22.52 -10.34
C GLY A 136 -35.83 22.24 -10.53
N ASP A 137 -36.67 22.45 -9.52
CA ASP A 137 -38.14 22.54 -9.64
C ASP A 137 -38.62 23.88 -9.06
#